data_AF-A0A943GVR6-F1
#
_entry.id   AF-A0A943GVR6-F1
#
_cell.length_a   1.000
_cell.length_b   1.000
_cell.length_c   1.000
_cell.angle_alpha   90.00
_cell.angle_beta   90.00
_cell.angle_gamma   90.00
#
_symmetry.space_group_name_H-M   'P 1'
#
loop_
_entity.id
_entity.type
_entity.pdbx_description
1 polymer ?
#
loop_
_entity_poly.entity_id
_entity_poly.type
_entity_poly.pdbx_seq_one_letter_code
_entity_poly.pdbx_strand_id
1 'polypeptide(L)'
;MKKTDEQLQQEVAEIRRFVDGERWIPADERTPETSGTYIVCCKEQDLKHVTFAKFYKKLGYWELKGSRTFWKVTHWMPLPEPPKESDKHAIN
;
A
#
# COMPACT_ATOMS: atom_id res chain seq x y z
N MET A 1 26.97 -3.98 -24.92
CA MET A 1 27.56 -4.27 -23.60
C MET A 1 26.52 -5.07 -22.81
N LYS A 2 26.84 -6.27 -22.32
CA LYS A 2 25.89 -7.03 -21.48
C LYS A 2 25.90 -6.46 -20.06
N LYS A 3 24.73 -6.31 -19.46
CA LYS A 3 24.60 -5.91 -18.05
C LYS A 3 25.25 -6.96 -17.16
N THR A 4 25.87 -6.51 -16.07
CA THR A 4 26.42 -7.41 -15.04
C THR A 4 25.29 -8.05 -14.25
N ASP A 5 25.58 -9.14 -13.55
CA ASP A 5 24.59 -9.85 -12.72
C ASP A 5 23.98 -8.92 -11.65
N GLU A 6 24.80 -8.08 -11.02
CA GLU A 6 24.35 -7.07 -10.05
C GLU A 6 23.37 -6.05 -10.65
N GLN A 7 23.63 -5.59 -11.89
CA GLN A 7 22.73 -4.67 -12.59
C GLN A 7 21.39 -5.34 -12.91
N LEU A 8 21.41 -6.63 -13.27
CA LEU A 8 20.20 -7.40 -13.51
C LEU A 8 19.39 -7.61 -12.21
N GLN A 9 20.06 -7.90 -11.09
CA GLN A 9 19.39 -8.04 -9.79
C GLN A 9 18.72 -6.73 -9.36
N GLN A 10 19.39 -5.59 -9.58
CA GLN A 10 18.85 -4.28 -9.26
C GLN A 10 17.58 -3.96 -10.08
N GLU A 11 17.60 -4.22 -11.39
CA GLU A 11 16.42 -4.02 -12.25
C GLU A 11 15.27 -4.94 -11.88
N VAL A 12 15.55 -6.21 -11.56
CA VAL A 12 14.53 -7.15 -11.09
C VAL A 12 13.90 -6.69 -9.77
N ALA A 13 14.70 -6.15 -8.84
CA ALA A 13 14.19 -5.60 -7.59
C ALA A 13 13.31 -4.37 -7.80
N GLU A 14 13.65 -3.51 -8.78
CA GLU A 14 12.88 -2.31 -9.12
C GLU A 14 11.54 -2.67 -9.79
N ILE A 15 11.55 -3.61 -10.75
CA ILE A 15 10.33 -4.16 -11.36
C ILE A 15 9.44 -4.80 -10.30
N ARG A 16 10.01 -5.60 -9.38
CA ARG A 16 9.25 -6.21 -8.28
C ARG A 16 8.61 -5.16 -7.37
N ARG A 17 9.35 -4.12 -6.99
CA ARG A 17 8.79 -3.01 -6.20
C ARG A 17 7.62 -2.33 -6.90
N PHE A 18 7.73 -2.11 -8.20
CA PHE A 18 6.66 -1.49 -8.99
C PHE A 18 5.42 -2.40 -9.06
N VAL A 19 5.61 -3.68 -9.39
CA VAL A 19 4.52 -4.66 -9.47
C VAL A 19 3.88 -4.93 -8.11
N ASP A 20 4.66 -4.98 -7.04
CA ASP A 20 4.17 -5.19 -5.67
C ASP A 20 3.50 -3.94 -5.09
N GLY A 21 3.92 -2.75 -5.51
CA GLY A 21 3.33 -1.47 -5.12
C GLY A 21 1.97 -1.19 -5.79
N GLU A 22 1.76 -1.74 -6.99
CA GLU A 22 0.50 -1.58 -7.75
C GLU A 22 -0.54 -2.69 -7.50
N ARG A 23 -0.21 -3.72 -6.71
CA ARG A 23 -1.11 -4.85 -6.45
C ARG A 23 -1.69 -4.85 -5.05
N TRP A 24 -2.99 -5.15 -4.99
CA TRP A 24 -3.69 -5.46 -3.75
C TRP A 24 -3.15 -6.75 -3.14
N ILE A 25 -2.62 -6.67 -1.93
CA ILE A 25 -2.12 -7.81 -1.16
C ILE A 25 -3.23 -8.28 -0.22
N PRO A 26 -3.65 -9.56 -0.25
CA PRO A 26 -4.62 -10.08 0.72
C PRO A 26 -4.08 -9.97 2.14
N ALA A 27 -4.85 -9.36 3.05
CA ALA A 27 -4.44 -9.14 4.43
C ALA A 27 -4.28 -10.45 5.22
N ASP A 28 -4.99 -11.51 4.80
CA ASP A 28 -4.88 -12.86 5.37
C ASP A 28 -3.64 -13.62 4.82
N GLU A 29 -3.06 -13.20 3.69
CA GLU A 29 -1.83 -13.78 3.11
C GLU A 29 -0.58 -13.16 3.74
N ARG A 30 -0.55 -11.82 3.81
CA ARG A 30 0.60 -11.07 4.32
C ARG A 30 0.16 -9.76 4.95
N THR A 31 0.76 -9.41 6.08
CA THR A 31 0.62 -8.08 6.70
C THR A 31 1.75 -7.15 6.27
N PRO A 32 1.56 -5.81 6.33
CA PRO A 32 2.65 -4.87 6.11
C PRO A 32 3.85 -5.14 7.02
N GLU A 33 5.05 -4.84 6.52
CA GLU A 33 6.30 -5.03 7.26
C GLU A 33 6.52 -3.94 8.31
N THR A 34 5.99 -2.74 8.05
CA THR A 34 6.14 -1.56 8.89
C THR A 34 4.79 -1.07 9.43
N SER A 35 4.82 -0.35 10.55
CA SER A 35 3.64 0.38 11.00
C SER A 35 3.48 1.63 10.14
N GLY A 36 2.26 1.96 9.73
CA GLY A 36 2.03 3.08 8.82
C GLY A 36 0.60 3.19 8.34
N THR A 37 0.34 4.16 7.48
CA THR A 37 -0.94 4.34 6.80
C THR A 37 -0.88 3.66 5.44
N TYR A 38 -1.90 2.87 5.13
CA TYR A 38 -2.02 2.12 3.88
C TYR A 38 -3.38 2.36 3.25
N ILE A 39 -3.46 2.12 1.95
CA ILE A 39 -4.74 1.99 1.26
C ILE A 39 -5.25 0.58 1.53
N VAL A 40 -6.51 0.45 1.93
CA VAL A 40 -7.13 -0.83 2.28
C VAL A 40 -8.45 -1.02 1.57
N CYS A 41 -8.73 -2.27 1.20
CA CYS A 41 -10.07 -2.73 0.89
C CYS A 41 -10.66 -3.37 2.14
N CYS A 42 -11.76 -2.81 2.64
CA CYS A 42 -12.47 -3.30 3.81
C CYS A 42 -13.91 -3.65 3.45
N LYS A 43 -14.51 -4.55 4.24
CA LYS A 43 -15.90 -4.95 4.06
C LYS A 43 -16.67 -4.99 5.37
N GLU A 44 -17.94 -4.64 5.26
CA GLU A 44 -18.98 -4.92 6.24
C GLU A 44 -20.07 -5.70 5.51
N GLN A 45 -20.29 -6.96 5.89
CA GLN A 45 -21.16 -7.87 5.16
C GLN A 45 -20.77 -7.94 3.66
N ASP A 46 -21.67 -7.55 2.77
CA ASP A 46 -21.47 -7.54 1.31
C ASP A 46 -20.94 -6.22 0.76
N LEU A 47 -20.91 -5.16 1.58
CA LEU A 47 -20.48 -3.83 1.14
C LEU A 47 -18.96 -3.73 1.18
N LYS A 48 -18.35 -3.47 0.01
CA LYS A 48 -16.90 -3.31 -0.15
C LYS A 48 -16.53 -1.84 -0.30
N HIS A 49 -15.51 -1.41 0.43
CA HIS A 49 -15.00 -0.05 0.37
C HIS A 49 -13.48 -0.03 0.22
N VAL A 50 -12.99 0.99 -0.47
CA VAL A 50 -11.58 1.37 -0.47
C VAL A 50 -11.41 2.61 0.40
N THR A 51 -10.49 2.56 1.36
CA THR A 51 -10.22 3.67 2.28
C THR A 51 -8.79 3.60 2.81
N PHE A 52 -8.45 4.43 3.79
CA PHE A 52 -7.15 4.40 4.47
C PHE A 52 -7.29 3.79 5.87
N ALA A 53 -6.30 2.98 6.26
CA ALA A 53 -6.19 2.45 7.62
C ALA A 53 -4.75 2.49 8.10
N LYS A 54 -4.58 2.60 9.42
CA LYS A 54 -3.26 2.52 10.05
C LYS A 54 -2.99 1.09 10.49
N PHE A 55 -1.87 0.53 10.06
CA PHE A 55 -1.40 -0.77 10.53
C PHE A 55 -0.39 -0.58 11.66
N TYR A 56 -0.52 -1.38 12.72
CA TYR A 56 0.41 -1.39 13.85
C TYR A 56 1.16 -2.72 13.91
N LYS A 57 2.39 -2.76 13.38
CA LYS A 57 3.15 -4.00 13.22
C LYS A 57 3.38 -4.77 14.53
N LYS A 58 3.67 -4.06 15.63
CA LYS A 58 3.90 -4.67 16.95
C LYS A 58 2.69 -5.45 17.47
N LEU A 59 1.49 -5.05 17.06
CA LEU A 59 0.22 -5.62 17.52
C LEU A 59 -0.47 -6.45 16.43
N GLY A 60 0.00 -6.38 15.18
CA GLY A 60 -0.59 -7.07 14.04
C GLY A 60 -2.01 -6.61 13.69
N TYR A 61 -2.42 -5.41 14.10
CA TYR A 61 -3.80 -4.94 13.96
C TYR A 61 -3.94 -3.74 13.01
N TRP A 62 -5.11 -3.70 12.36
CA TRP A 62 -5.56 -2.59 11.52
C TRP A 62 -6.49 -1.66 12.30
N GLU A 63 -6.17 -0.37 12.31
CA GLU A 63 -7.00 0.67 12.87
C GLU A 63 -7.74 1.42 11.77
N LEU A 64 -9.05 1.22 11.75
CA LEU A 64 -10.01 2.05 11.02
C LEU A 64 -10.64 3.05 12.00
N LYS A 65 -11.06 4.21 11.51
CA LYS A 65 -11.66 5.28 12.35
C LYS A 65 -13.17 5.38 12.12
N GLY A 66 -13.88 5.88 13.14
CA GLY A 66 -15.33 6.13 13.07
C GLY A 66 -16.17 4.85 13.03
N SER A 67 -17.28 4.87 12.30
CA SER A 67 -18.17 3.70 12.15
C SER A 67 -17.50 2.46 11.52
N ARG A 68 -16.31 2.63 10.93
CA ARG A 68 -15.57 1.57 10.22
C ARG A 68 -14.68 0.74 11.14
N THR A 69 -14.64 1.02 12.44
CA THR A 69 -13.79 0.30 13.42
C THR A 69 -14.05 -1.21 13.45
N PHE A 70 -15.24 -1.65 13.06
CA PHE A 70 -15.64 -3.07 13.04
C PHE A 70 -15.48 -3.74 11.67
N TRP A 71 -15.08 -3.00 10.63
CA TRP A 71 -14.96 -3.54 9.29
C TRP A 71 -13.72 -4.40 9.16
N LYS A 72 -13.83 -5.53 8.45
CA LYS A 72 -12.68 -6.41 8.19
C LYS A 72 -11.88 -5.85 7.02
N VAL A 73 -10.59 -5.57 7.24
CA VAL A 73 -9.62 -5.34 6.15
C VAL A 73 -9.38 -6.67 5.42
N THR A 74 -9.54 -6.67 4.10
CA THR A 74 -9.39 -7.84 3.25
C THR A 74 -8.15 -7.77 2.38
N HIS A 75 -7.81 -6.58 1.89
CA HIS A 75 -6.63 -6.33 1.08
C HIS A 75 -6.01 -4.99 1.45
N TRP A 76 -4.71 -4.84 1.19
CA TRP A 76 -3.99 -3.59 1.39
C TRP A 76 -2.95 -3.36 0.31
N MET A 77 -2.50 -2.12 0.17
CA MET A 77 -1.35 -1.72 -0.63
C MET A 77 -0.65 -0.51 0.02
N PRO A 78 0.66 -0.32 -0.19
CA PRO A 78 1.34 0.89 0.23
C PRO A 78 0.72 2.14 -0.42
N LEU A 79 0.94 3.30 0.19
CA LEU A 79 0.61 4.56 -0.47
C LEU A 79 1.51 4.75 -1.70
N PRO A 80 0.97 5.25 -2.83
CA PRO A 80 1.82 5.63 -3.95
C PRO A 80 2.76 6.77 -3.52
N GLU A 81 3.90 6.88 -4.20
CA GLU A 81 4.76 8.03 -3.98
C GLU A 81 3.99 9.33 -4.31
N PRO A 82 4.12 10.37 -3.48
CA PRO A 82 3.50 11.64 -3.79
C PRO A 82 4.05 12.17 -5.12
N PRO A 83 3.24 12.91 -5.91
CA PRO A 83 3.75 13.59 -7.09
C PRO A 83 4.94 14.49 -6.72
N LYS A 84 5.96 14.51 -7.58
CA LYS A 84 7.08 15.43 -7.44
C LYS A 84 6.56 16.86 -7.57
N GLU A 85 7.02 17.79 -6.75
CA GLU A 85 6.65 19.21 -6.82
C GLU A 85 7.15 19.85 -8.12
N SER A 86 6.41 19.66 -9.21
CA SER A 86 6.55 20.41 -10.45
C SER A 86 5.16 20.70 -10.98
N ASP A 87 4.47 21.61 -10.28
CA ASP A 87 3.57 22.61 -10.86
C ASP A 87 3.07 23.50 -9.74
N LYS A 88 3.87 24.54 -9.45
CA LYS A 88 3.37 25.74 -8.81
C LYS A 88 2.19 26.20 -9.64
N HIS A 89 0.97 25.97 -9.15
CA HIS A 89 -0.22 26.55 -9.73
C HIS A 89 -0.06 28.07 -9.60
N ALA A 90 0.36 28.72 -10.68
CA ALA A 90 0.11 30.12 -10.90
C ALA A 90 -1.40 30.27 -11.05
N ILE A 91 -2.09 30.47 -9.94
CA ILE A 91 -3.46 30.94 -9.93
C ILE A 91 -3.33 32.45 -10.19
N ASN A 92 -3.43 32.85 -11.46
CA ASN A 92 -3.73 34.23 -11.85
C ASN A 92 -5.25 34.47 -11.71
#